data_AF-A0A3G8X0J5-F1
#
_entry.id   AF-A0A3G8X0J5-F1
#
_cell.length_a   1.000
_cell.length_b   1.000
_cell.length_c   1.000
_cell.angle_alpha   90.00
_cell.angle_beta   90.00
_cell.angle_gamma   90.00
#
_symmetry.space_group_name_H-M   'P 1'
#
loop_
_entity.id
_entity.type
_entity.pdbx_description
1 polymer ?
#
loop_
_entity_poly.entity_id
_entity_poly.type
_entity_poly.pdbx_seq_one_letter_code
_entity_poly.pdbx_strand_id
1 'polypeptide(L)'
;MNEYETSGVAAGIGAGAVIFYLAIIVVLVIGMWKVFEKAGKPGWAAIIPIYNLIILLEIVGKPMIWILWLIIPCVNIVFMIWLYNLVSKSFGKSEGFTVGLVIFPYIFWPILGFGDARYIGPSAAEAQNGGFGNNPFNNPNNPFNNPNNPFGNQNTPFGDQNKPNDNPPPVV
;
A
#
# COMPACT_ATOMS: atom_id res chain seq x y z
N MET A 1 33.68 39.59 18.83
CA MET A 1 32.26 39.32 18.56
C MET A 1 31.59 39.20 19.90
N ASN A 2 30.58 40.02 20.14
CA ASN A 2 29.93 40.15 21.45
C ASN A 2 28.85 39.06 21.57
N GLU A 3 28.57 38.58 22.78
CA GLU A 3 27.65 37.45 23.03
C GLU A 3 26.25 37.65 22.42
N TYR A 4 25.80 38.91 22.23
CA TYR A 4 24.53 39.25 21.59
C TYR A 4 24.51 39.00 20.07
N GLU A 5 25.64 39.13 19.36
CA GLU A 5 25.73 38.82 17.93
C GLU A 5 25.71 37.31 17.71
N THR A 6 26.42 36.56 18.57
CA THR A 6 26.39 35.10 18.57
C THR A 6 24.98 34.57 18.89
N SER A 7 24.28 35.22 19.84
CA SER A 7 22.90 34.88 20.20
C SER A 7 21.90 35.19 19.09
N GLY A 8 22.04 36.35 18.42
CA GLY A 8 21.19 36.74 17.29
C GLY A 8 21.41 35.86 16.05
N VAL A 9 22.66 35.51 15.76
CA VAL A 9 23.02 34.58 14.67
C VAL A 9 22.53 33.16 14.98
N ALA A 10 22.68 32.68 16.23
CA ALA A 10 22.16 31.38 16.64
C ALA A 10 20.62 31.31 16.58
N ALA A 11 19.92 32.37 16.99
CA ALA A 11 18.47 32.47 16.87
C ALA A 11 18.00 32.54 15.40
N GLY A 12 18.70 33.28 14.54
CA GLY A 12 18.42 33.36 13.11
C GLY A 12 18.61 32.03 12.38
N ILE A 13 19.71 31.31 12.68
CA ILE A 13 19.96 29.95 12.15
C ILE A 13 18.89 28.98 12.66
N GLY A 14 18.54 29.05 13.96
CA GLY A 14 17.50 28.22 14.55
C GLY A 14 16.13 28.42 13.90
N ALA A 15 15.70 29.67 13.71
CA ALA A 15 14.43 30.00 13.07
C ALA A 15 14.39 29.56 11.59
N GLY A 16 15.48 29.80 10.84
CA GLY A 16 15.60 29.36 9.46
C GLY A 16 15.55 27.83 9.30
N ALA A 17 16.23 27.10 10.19
CA ALA A 17 16.21 25.63 10.20
C ALA A 17 14.81 25.07 10.51
N VAL A 18 14.07 25.70 11.44
CA VAL A 18 12.68 25.30 11.75
C VAL A 18 11.77 25.51 10.54
N ILE A 19 11.86 26.64 9.86
CA ILE A 19 11.04 26.92 8.65
C ILE A 19 11.36 25.90 7.54
N PHE A 20 12.63 25.62 7.30
CA PHE A 20 13.05 24.63 6.31
C PHE A 20 12.56 23.21 6.67
N TYR A 21 12.65 22.82 7.94
CA TYR A 21 12.16 21.54 8.42
C TYR A 21 10.63 21.41 8.25
N LEU A 22 9.87 22.46 8.56
CA LEU A 22 8.42 22.50 8.34
C LEU A 22 8.07 22.36 6.85
N ALA A 23 8.82 23.01 5.96
CA ALA A 23 8.62 22.87 4.52
C ALA A 23 8.81 21.42 4.04
N ILE A 24 9.83 20.72 4.55
CA ILE A 24 10.04 19.29 4.25
C ILE A 24 8.86 18.43 4.72
N ILE A 25 8.37 18.67 5.94
CA ILE A 25 7.21 17.94 6.48
C ILE A 25 5.99 18.15 5.58
N VAL A 26 5.72 19.38 5.16
CA VAL A 26 4.58 19.68 4.27
C VAL A 26 4.68 18.91 2.96
N VAL A 27 5.86 18.88 2.33
CA VAL A 27 6.08 18.11 1.09
C VAL A 27 5.84 16.62 1.31
N LEU A 28 6.31 16.06 2.42
CA LEU A 28 6.10 14.65 2.77
C LEU A 28 4.62 14.34 2.95
N VAL A 29 3.89 15.18 3.70
CA VAL A 29 2.45 15.01 3.96
C VAL A 29 1.66 15.06 2.65
N ILE A 30 1.96 16.01 1.76
CA ILE A 30 1.27 16.09 0.47
C ILE A 30 1.63 14.88 -0.41
N GLY A 31 2.89 14.43 -0.39
CA GLY A 31 3.31 13.22 -1.09
C GLY A 31 2.50 11.99 -0.64
N MET A 32 2.37 11.80 0.67
CA MET A 32 1.61 10.71 1.26
C MET A 32 0.09 10.84 1.01
N TRP A 33 -0.44 12.06 1.07
CA TRP A 33 -1.82 12.37 0.68
C TRP A 33 -2.10 11.88 -0.75
N LYS A 34 -1.20 12.17 -1.70
CA LYS A 34 -1.34 11.73 -3.09
C LYS A 34 -1.27 10.21 -3.25
N VAL A 35 -0.45 9.52 -2.46
CA VAL A 35 -0.45 8.04 -2.42
C VAL A 35 -1.82 7.51 -2.01
N PHE A 36 -2.46 8.11 -1.00
CA PHE A 36 -3.77 7.68 -0.52
C PHE A 36 -4.87 7.96 -1.55
N GLU A 37 -4.85 9.14 -2.17
CA GLU A 37 -5.79 9.47 -3.26
C GLU A 37 -5.67 8.49 -4.43
N LYS A 38 -4.46 8.08 -4.81
CA LYS A 38 -4.23 7.07 -5.85
C LYS A 38 -4.82 5.71 -5.51
N ALA A 39 -4.87 5.36 -4.23
CA ALA A 39 -5.48 4.12 -3.75
C ALA A 39 -6.98 4.28 -3.41
N GLY A 40 -7.60 5.42 -3.74
CA GLY A 40 -9.02 5.69 -3.46
C GLY A 40 -9.34 5.92 -1.98
N LYS A 41 -8.34 6.33 -1.18
CA LYS A 41 -8.47 6.57 0.26
C LYS A 41 -8.39 8.06 0.60
N PRO A 42 -8.99 8.48 1.73
CA PRO A 42 -8.94 9.88 2.15
C PRO A 42 -7.51 10.33 2.45
N GLY A 43 -6.99 11.29 1.69
CA GLY A 43 -5.59 11.73 1.85
C GLY A 43 -5.31 12.53 3.13
N TRP A 44 -6.32 13.14 3.74
CA TRP A 44 -6.18 13.75 5.08
C TRP A 44 -5.80 12.73 6.16
N ALA A 45 -6.06 11.44 5.92
CA ALA A 45 -5.66 10.37 6.82
C ALA A 45 -4.14 10.31 7.04
N ALA A 46 -3.34 10.84 6.11
CA ALA A 46 -1.89 10.88 6.22
C ALA A 46 -1.39 11.73 7.40
N ILE A 47 -2.20 12.70 7.85
CA ILE A 47 -1.84 13.67 8.91
C ILE A 47 -1.93 13.02 10.30
N ILE A 48 -2.89 12.12 10.51
CA ILE A 48 -3.14 11.51 11.82
C ILE A 48 -2.31 10.22 11.93
N PRO A 49 -1.34 10.11 12.85
CA PRO A 49 -0.41 8.98 12.87
C PRO A 49 -1.07 7.59 12.93
N ILE A 50 -2.09 7.42 13.77
CA ILE A 50 -2.77 6.13 13.93
C ILE A 50 -3.66 5.83 12.72
N TYR A 51 -4.39 6.83 12.22
CA TYR A 51 -5.30 6.63 11.10
C TYR A 51 -4.54 6.39 9.78
N ASN A 52 -3.40 7.04 9.61
CA ASN A 52 -2.45 6.80 8.54
C ASN A 52 -2.08 5.31 8.43
N LEU A 53 -1.71 4.67 9.55
CA LEU A 53 -1.37 3.24 9.58
C LEU A 53 -2.55 2.34 9.21
N ILE A 54 -3.75 2.65 9.70
CA ILE A 54 -4.97 1.90 9.36
C ILE A 54 -5.22 1.94 7.85
N ILE A 55 -5.15 3.14 7.26
CA ILE A 55 -5.36 3.32 5.82
C ILE A 55 -4.25 2.65 5.01
N LEU A 56 -2.98 2.74 5.43
CA LEU A 56 -1.89 2.01 4.79
C LEU A 56 -2.12 0.50 4.75
N LEU A 57 -2.58 -0.07 5.87
CA LEU A 57 -2.91 -1.49 5.95
C LEU A 57 -4.07 -1.84 5.03
N GLU A 58 -5.06 -0.97 4.92
CA GLU A 58 -6.18 -1.15 4.01
C GLU A 58 -5.77 -1.06 2.54
N ILE A 59 -4.89 -0.12 2.18
CA ILE A 59 -4.29 0.01 0.85
C ILE A 59 -3.53 -1.28 0.48
N VAL A 60 -2.82 -1.86 1.44
CA VAL A 60 -2.07 -3.10 1.24
C VAL A 60 -2.96 -4.34 1.29
N GLY A 61 -4.14 -4.27 1.90
CA GLY A 61 -5.05 -5.40 2.10
C GLY A 61 -4.68 -6.32 3.26
N LYS A 62 -4.05 -5.78 4.32
CA LYS A 62 -3.71 -6.54 5.53
C LYS A 62 -4.74 -6.27 6.64
N PRO A 63 -5.03 -7.27 7.50
CA PRO A 63 -5.93 -7.08 8.64
C PRO A 63 -5.34 -6.09 9.67
N MET A 64 -6.22 -5.34 10.35
CA MET A 64 -5.84 -4.33 11.36
C MET A 64 -5.02 -4.90 12.53
N ILE A 65 -5.02 -6.22 12.74
CA ILE A 65 -4.16 -6.87 13.75
C ILE A 65 -2.67 -6.59 13.54
N TRP A 66 -2.26 -6.20 12.33
CA TRP A 66 -0.91 -5.70 12.04
C TRP A 66 -0.49 -4.52 12.92
N ILE A 67 -1.43 -3.69 13.36
CA ILE A 67 -1.16 -2.58 14.29
C ILE A 67 -0.68 -3.11 15.64
N LEU A 68 -1.20 -4.25 16.11
CA LEU A 68 -0.75 -4.87 17.36
C LEU A 68 0.74 -5.26 17.28
N TRP A 69 1.17 -5.81 16.14
CA TRP A 69 2.57 -6.15 15.88
C TRP A 69 3.47 -4.91 15.83
N LEU A 70 2.95 -3.77 15.36
CA LEU A 70 3.66 -2.49 15.35
C LEU A 70 3.82 -1.87 16.75
N ILE A 71 3.04 -2.28 17.75
CA ILE A 71 3.18 -1.77 19.13
C ILE A 71 4.36 -2.45 19.86
N ILE A 72 4.73 -3.67 19.45
CA ILE A 72 5.78 -4.44 20.12
C ILE A 72 7.17 -3.92 19.67
N PRO A 73 8.03 -3.45 20.59
CA PRO A 73 9.39 -3.01 20.24
C PRO A 73 10.19 -4.17 19.63
N CYS A 74 11.15 -3.86 18.75
CA CYS A 74 11.90 -4.80 17.89
C CYS A 74 11.09 -5.41 16.73
N VAL A 75 9.88 -5.92 16.99
CA VAL A 75 9.02 -6.50 15.93
C VAL A 75 8.48 -5.42 15.01
N ASN A 76 8.17 -4.23 15.56
CA ASN A 76 7.75 -3.05 14.82
C ASN A 76 8.64 -2.77 13.60
N ILE A 77 9.97 -2.78 13.76
CA ILE A 77 10.90 -2.41 12.68
C ILE A 77 10.76 -3.36 11.49
N VAL A 78 10.69 -4.67 11.76
CA VAL A 78 10.54 -5.69 10.72
C VAL A 78 9.20 -5.54 10.02
N PHE A 79 8.12 -5.34 10.77
CA PHE A 79 6.77 -5.17 10.22
C PHE A 79 6.60 -3.85 9.46
N MET A 80 7.27 -2.78 9.87
CA MET A 80 7.30 -1.51 9.13
C MET A 80 7.98 -1.65 7.77
N ILE A 81 9.16 -2.27 7.74
CA ILE A 81 9.87 -2.53 6.48
C ILE A 81 9.01 -3.42 5.57
N TRP A 82 8.37 -4.45 6.16
CA TRP A 82 7.49 -5.33 5.41
C TRP A 82 6.24 -4.62 4.88
N LEU A 83 5.64 -3.74 5.68
CA LEU A 83 4.52 -2.89 5.27
C LEU A 83 4.91 -2.00 4.10
N TYR A 84 6.06 -1.32 4.17
CA TYR A 84 6.56 -0.49 3.08
C TYR A 84 6.89 -1.29 1.82
N ASN A 85 7.34 -2.52 1.97
CA ASN A 85 7.54 -3.41 0.83
C ASN A 85 6.22 -3.74 0.14
N LEU A 86 5.19 -4.04 0.92
CA LEU A 86 3.87 -4.30 0.39
C LEU A 86 3.25 -3.05 -0.24
N VAL A 87 3.40 -1.86 0.37
CA VAL A 87 2.99 -0.61 -0.28
C VAL A 87 3.70 -0.48 -1.63
N SER A 88 5.02 -0.64 -1.68
CA SER A 88 5.79 -0.57 -2.94
C SER A 88 5.25 -1.54 -4.00
N LYS A 89 4.99 -2.80 -3.63
CA LYS A 89 4.41 -3.81 -4.52
C LYS A 89 2.99 -3.46 -4.97
N SER A 90 2.17 -2.89 -4.09
CA SER A 90 0.80 -2.46 -4.41
C SER A 90 0.76 -1.35 -5.47
N PHE A 91 1.88 -0.64 -5.65
CA PHE A 91 2.10 0.38 -6.68
C PHE A 91 2.99 -0.10 -7.84
N GLY A 92 3.25 -1.41 -7.94
CA GLY A 92 4.06 -2.02 -9.00
C GLY A 92 5.55 -1.69 -8.93
N LYS A 93 6.07 -1.36 -7.75
CA LYS A 93 7.50 -1.08 -7.54
C LYS A 93 8.24 -2.28 -6.95
N SER A 94 9.53 -2.39 -7.28
CA SER A 94 10.41 -3.47 -6.84
C SER A 94 10.89 -3.30 -5.39
N GLU A 95 11.50 -4.34 -4.82
CA GLU A 95 12.08 -4.30 -3.47
C GLU A 95 13.16 -3.21 -3.35
N GLY A 96 13.90 -2.91 -4.42
CA GLY A 96 14.91 -1.84 -4.43
C GLY A 96 14.30 -0.46 -4.19
N PHE A 97 13.07 -0.22 -4.67
CA PHE A 97 12.34 1.00 -4.37
C PHE A 97 11.94 1.08 -2.89
N THR A 98 11.58 -0.04 -2.28
CA THR A 98 11.31 -0.12 -0.83
C THR A 98 12.55 0.25 -0.02
N VAL A 99 13.73 -0.23 -0.39
CA VAL A 99 14.98 0.13 0.29
C VAL A 99 15.20 1.65 0.23
N GLY A 100 14.97 2.26 -0.93
CA GLY A 100 14.99 3.72 -1.08
C GLY A 100 13.96 4.42 -0.18
N LEU A 101 12.76 3.86 -0.05
CA LEU A 101 11.69 4.39 0.80
C LEU A 101 12.00 4.27 2.29
N VAL A 102 12.68 3.21 2.72
CA VAL A 102 13.12 3.01 4.10
C VAL A 102 14.28 3.95 4.47
N ILE A 103 15.27 4.10 3.58
CA ILE A 103 16.47 4.91 3.85
C ILE A 103 16.19 6.41 3.64
N PHE A 104 15.44 6.77 2.61
CA PHE A 104 15.10 8.16 2.25
C PHE A 104 13.57 8.37 2.09
N PRO A 105 12.78 8.20 3.17
CA PRO A 105 11.33 8.35 3.12
C PRO A 105 10.90 9.74 2.63
N TYR A 106 11.65 10.78 2.99
CA TYR A 106 11.34 12.17 2.64
C TYR A 106 11.25 12.46 1.13
N ILE A 107 11.91 11.65 0.31
CA ILE A 107 11.94 11.81 -1.15
C ILE A 107 11.07 10.75 -1.83
N PHE A 108 11.13 9.51 -1.34
CA PHE A 108 10.44 8.37 -1.95
C PHE A 108 8.93 8.35 -1.69
N TRP A 109 8.44 8.94 -0.60
CA TRP A 109 6.99 9.10 -0.41
C TRP A 109 6.39 10.07 -1.44
N PRO A 110 6.93 11.29 -1.62
CA PRO A 110 6.51 12.18 -2.70
C PRO A 110 6.69 11.57 -4.09
N ILE A 111 7.78 10.86 -4.38
CA ILE A 111 7.97 10.27 -5.71
C ILE A 111 6.92 9.19 -6.01
N LEU A 112 6.48 8.44 -5.00
CA LEU A 112 5.40 7.47 -5.13
C LEU A 112 4.05 8.17 -5.32
N GLY A 113 3.80 9.23 -4.55
CA GLY A 113 2.58 10.02 -4.58
C GLY A 113 2.38 10.80 -5.87
N PHE A 114 3.40 11.50 -6.35
CA PHE A 114 3.33 12.36 -7.54
C PHE A 114 3.84 11.70 -8.82
N GLY A 115 4.69 10.68 -8.72
CA GLY A 115 5.25 10.01 -9.90
C GLY A 115 4.22 9.14 -10.64
N ASP A 116 4.65 8.45 -11.69
CA ASP A 116 3.76 7.67 -12.57
C ASP A 116 3.23 6.37 -11.95
N ALA A 117 3.59 6.08 -10.69
CA ALA A 117 3.14 4.90 -9.98
C ALA A 117 1.60 4.91 -9.87
N ARG A 118 0.95 3.87 -10.39
CA ARG A 118 -0.49 3.65 -10.24
C ARG A 118 -0.72 2.56 -9.19
N TYR A 119 -1.80 2.73 -8.43
CA TYR A 119 -2.23 1.68 -7.50
C TYR A 119 -2.80 0.52 -8.32
N ILE A 120 -2.20 -0.65 -8.19
CA ILE A 120 -2.55 -1.87 -8.94
C ILE A 120 -3.54 -2.70 -8.14
N GLY A 121 -3.39 -2.69 -6.82
CA GLY A 121 -4.27 -3.40 -5.90
C GLY A 121 -3.56 -3.79 -4.61
N PRO A 122 -4.25 -4.50 -3.73
CA PRO A 122 -3.67 -4.90 -2.45
C PRO A 122 -2.61 -5.98 -2.67
N SER A 123 -1.33 -5.63 -2.56
CA SER A 123 -0.24 -6.58 -2.78
C SER A 123 -0.19 -7.69 -1.74
N ALA A 124 -0.94 -7.59 -0.63
CA ALA A 124 -1.10 -8.71 0.29
C ALA A 124 -1.77 -9.92 -0.38
N ALA A 125 -2.71 -9.69 -1.29
CA ALA A 125 -3.37 -10.76 -2.05
C ALA A 125 -2.39 -11.43 -3.05
N GLU A 126 -1.51 -10.64 -3.66
CA GLU A 126 -0.46 -11.14 -4.56
C GLU A 126 0.68 -11.82 -3.78
N ALA A 127 1.07 -11.31 -2.60
CA ALA A 127 2.05 -11.96 -1.73
C ALA A 127 1.53 -13.31 -1.20
N GLN A 128 0.22 -13.45 -0.97
CA GLN A 128 -0.43 -14.70 -0.64
C GLN A 128 -0.46 -15.70 -1.82
N ASN A 129 -0.37 -15.22 -3.06
CA ASN A 129 -0.24 -16.03 -4.28
C ASN A 129 1.20 -16.10 -4.83
N GLY A 130 2.19 -15.49 -4.16
CA GLY A 130 3.53 -15.22 -4.73
C GLY A 130 4.71 -15.51 -3.81
N GLY A 131 4.48 -15.77 -2.51
CA GLY A 131 5.47 -16.38 -1.63
C GLY A 131 5.34 -17.90 -1.68
N PHE A 132 6.12 -18.58 -2.53
CA PHE A 132 6.09 -20.04 -2.69
C PHE A 132 4.71 -20.64 -3.03
N GLY A 133 3.93 -19.97 -3.88
CA GLY A 133 2.54 -20.35 -4.11
C GLY A 133 2.03 -20.07 -5.51
N ASN A 134 2.71 -20.57 -6.55
CA ASN A 134 1.91 -21.07 -7.68
C ASN A 134 1.03 -22.17 -7.10
N ASN A 135 -0.20 -21.84 -6.71
CA ASN A 135 -1.18 -22.85 -6.32
C ASN A 135 -1.36 -23.71 -7.58
N PRO A 136 -0.92 -24.98 -7.62
CA PRO A 136 -1.05 -25.79 -8.83
C PRO A 136 -2.52 -25.95 -9.25
N PHE A 137 -3.45 -25.70 -8.32
CA PHE A 137 -4.88 -25.71 -8.52
C PHE A 137 -5.46 -24.44 -9.17
N ASN A 138 -4.78 -23.29 -9.11
CA ASN A 138 -5.24 -22.02 -9.72
C ASN A 138 -4.38 -21.60 -10.92
N ASN A 139 -3.85 -22.58 -11.65
CA ASN A 139 -3.20 -22.34 -12.94
C ASN A 139 -4.29 -22.31 -14.04
N PRO A 140 -4.41 -21.24 -14.86
CA PRO A 140 -5.33 -21.19 -16.00
C PRO A 140 -5.14 -22.35 -17.00
N ASN A 141 -3.92 -22.92 -17.02
CA ASN A 141 -3.56 -24.06 -17.85
C ASN A 141 -3.57 -25.40 -17.08
N ASN A 142 -4.25 -25.48 -15.93
CA ASN A 142 -4.43 -26.74 -15.22
C ASN A 142 -5.45 -27.62 -15.96
N PRO A 143 -5.11 -28.85 -16.40
CA PRO A 143 -6.05 -29.76 -17.04
C PRO A 143 -7.27 -30.12 -16.15
N PHE A 144 -7.17 -29.95 -14.83
CA PHE A 144 -8.26 -30.18 -13.87
C PHE A 144 -9.22 -28.98 -13.70
N ASN A 145 -8.84 -27.78 -14.15
CA ASN A 145 -9.67 -26.57 -14.10
C ASN A 145 -10.19 -26.16 -15.50
N ASN A 146 -10.19 -27.09 -16.44
CA ASN A 146 -10.75 -26.88 -17.77
C ASN A 146 -12.29 -26.86 -17.68
N PRO A 147 -12.99 -25.79 -18.10
CA PRO A 147 -14.45 -25.77 -18.14
C PRO A 147 -15.05 -26.87 -19.03
N ASN A 148 -14.24 -27.44 -19.94
CA ASN A 148 -14.64 -28.47 -20.88
C ASN A 148 -14.16 -29.89 -20.51
N ASN A 149 -13.93 -30.17 -19.22
CA ASN A 149 -13.66 -31.54 -18.78
C ASN A 149 -14.95 -32.39 -18.82
N PRO A 150 -14.90 -33.66 -19.26
CA PRO A 150 -16.06 -34.56 -19.30
C PRO A 150 -16.62 -34.89 -17.91
N PHE A 151 -15.86 -34.54 -16.86
CA PHE A 151 -16.26 -34.57 -15.46
C PHE A 151 -16.41 -33.11 -15.00
N GLY A 152 -17.53 -32.47 -15.33
CA GLY A 152 -17.75 -31.03 -15.15
C GLY A 152 -17.21 -30.48 -13.84
N ASN A 153 -16.61 -29.28 -13.89
CA ASN A 153 -16.08 -28.56 -12.73
C ASN A 153 -17.19 -28.27 -11.70
N GLN A 154 -17.26 -29.06 -10.62
CA GLN A 154 -18.25 -28.91 -9.55
C GLN A 154 -17.86 -27.86 -8.49
N ASN A 155 -16.87 -26.99 -8.75
CA ASN A 155 -16.39 -26.04 -7.73
C ASN A 155 -17.31 -24.83 -7.50
N THR A 156 -18.62 -24.97 -7.64
CA THR A 156 -19.61 -23.99 -7.16
C THR A 156 -20.24 -24.53 -5.87
N PRO A 157 -19.80 -24.09 -4.66
CA PRO A 157 -20.41 -24.54 -3.41
C PRO A 157 -21.89 -24.11 -3.30
N PHE A 158 -22.29 -23.09 -4.06
CA PHE A 158 -23.65 -22.62 -4.26
C PHE A 158 -23.75 -22.09 -5.69
N GLY A 159 -24.85 -22.40 -6.39
CA GLY A 159 -24.98 -22.36 -7.84
C GLY A 159 -24.51 -21.09 -8.58
N ASP A 160 -24.22 -21.30 -9.86
CA ASP A 160 -23.75 -20.31 -10.83
C ASP A 160 -24.73 -19.12 -10.95
N GLN A 161 -24.38 -17.97 -10.37
CA GLN A 161 -25.16 -16.74 -10.41
C GLN A 161 -25.05 -16.00 -11.77
N ASN A 162 -24.26 -16.51 -12.72
CA ASN A 162 -24.04 -15.89 -14.02
C ASN A 162 -24.77 -16.57 -15.18
N LYS A 163 -25.86 -17.31 -14.92
CA LYS A 163 -26.79 -17.63 -16.00
C LYS A 163 -27.61 -16.39 -16.37
N PRO A 164 -27.57 -15.92 -17.63
CA PRO A 164 -28.59 -15.01 -18.12
C PRO A 164 -29.95 -15.69 -17.92
N ASN A 165 -30.92 -14.94 -17.44
CA ASN A 165 -32.30 -15.39 -17.26
C ASN A 165 -32.79 -16.15 -18.51
N ASP A 166 -32.86 -17.47 -18.43
CA ASP A 166 -33.46 -18.36 -19.44
C ASP A 166 -34.99 -18.18 -19.38
N ASN A 167 -35.49 -16.99 -19.72
CA ASN A 167 -36.90 -16.79 -20.02
C ASN A 167 -37.23 -17.67 -21.24
N PRO A 168 -38.13 -18.65 -21.14
CA PRO A 168 -38.50 -19.44 -22.30
C PRO A 168 -39.14 -18.53 -23.36
N PRO A 169 -38.88 -18.76 -24.66
CA PRO A 169 -39.47 -17.95 -25.71
C PRO A 169 -41.00 -18.03 -25.64
N PRO A 170 -41.72 -16.93 -25.95
CA PRO A 170 -43.17 -16.94 -25.93
C PRO A 170 -43.67 -17.99 -26.92
N VAL A 171 -44.47 -18.93 -26.42
CA VAL A 171 -45.22 -19.86 -27.27
C VAL A 171 -46.17 -19.03 -28.13
N VAL A 172 -46.00 -19.16 -29.45
CA VAL A 172 -46.88 -18.55 -30.47
C VAL A 172 -48.32 -18.99 -30.32
#